data_AF-A0A242N836-F1
#
_entry.id   AF-A0A242N836-F1
#
_cell.length_a   1.000
_cell.length_b   1.000
_cell.length_c   1.000
_cell.angle_alpha   90.00
_cell.angle_beta   90.00
_cell.angle_gamma   90.00
#
_symmetry.space_group_name_H-M   'P 1'
#
loop_
_entity.id
_entity.type
_entity.pdbx_description
1 polymer ?
#
loop_
_entity_poly.entity_id
_entity_poly.type
_entity_poly.pdbx_seq_one_letter_code
_entity_poly.pdbx_strand_id
1 'polypeptide(L)' 'MPPVIERLIKSVNLPAYVTGRRWDILAWNAAAADVLGFDRLDASNRNILAFMFIETDSRRLSAGAGLTRRAAW' A
#
# COMPACT_ATOMS: atom_id res chain seq x y z
N MET A 1 -8.70 -9.61 -12.45
CA MET A 1 -7.75 -10.38 -11.60
C MET A 1 -8.31 -11.78 -11.38
N PRO A 2 -7.50 -12.85 -11.40
CA PRO A 2 -8.00 -14.20 -11.12
C PRO A 2 -8.57 -14.33 -9.69
N PRO A 3 -9.73 -14.98 -9.46
CA PRO A 3 -10.36 -15.10 -8.14
C PRO A 3 -9.48 -15.73 -7.06
N VAL A 4 -8.54 -16.59 -7.45
CA VAL A 4 -7.58 -17.21 -6.51
C VAL A 4 -6.66 -16.19 -5.85
N ILE A 5 -6.26 -15.15 -6.58
CA ILE A 5 -5.41 -14.08 -6.06
C ILE A 5 -6.20 -13.24 -5.05
N GLU A 6 -7.50 -13.04 -5.26
CA GLU A 6 -8.35 -12.31 -4.32
C GLU A 6 -8.46 -13.02 -2.98
N ARG A 7 -8.71 -14.34 -3.03
CA ARG A 7 -8.75 -15.19 -1.83
C ARG A 7 -7.40 -15.21 -1.13
N LEU A 8 -6.31 -15.29 -1.88
CA LEU A 8 -4.96 -15.27 -1.32
C LEU A 8 -4.71 -13.97 -0.56
N ILE A 9 -4.91 -12.80 -1.18
CA ILE A 9 -4.72 -11.49 -0.53
C ILE A 9 -5.58 -11.38 0.75
N LYS A 10 -6.85 -11.80 0.68
CA LYS A 10 -7.76 -11.79 1.84
C LYS A 10 -7.31 -12.72 2.97
N SER A 11 -6.57 -13.79 2.68
CA SER A 11 -6.05 -14.73 3.68
C SER A 11 -4.76 -14.28 4.37
N VAL A 12 -4.08 -13.24 3.86
CA VAL A 12 -2.84 -12.73 4.46
C VAL A 12 -3.17 -11.88 5.69
N ASN A 13 -2.58 -12.23 6.84
CA ASN A 13 -2.79 -11.55 8.12
C ASN A 13 -2.02 -10.22 8.26
N LEU A 14 -1.17 -9.88 7.29
CA LEU A 14 -0.44 -8.61 7.20
C LEU A 14 -1.04 -7.73 6.10
N PRO A 15 -0.82 -6.40 6.11
CA PRO A 15 -1.21 -5.53 5.01
C PRO A 15 -0.71 -6.06 3.66
N ALA A 16 -1.63 -6.35 2.75
CA ALA A 16 -1.32 -6.94 1.45
C ALA A 16 -2.15 -6.30 0.33
N TYR A 17 -1.52 -6.11 -0.81
CA TYR A 17 -2.13 -5.57 -2.02
C TYR A 17 -1.49 -6.16 -3.27
N VAL A 18 -2.17 -6.03 -4.40
CA VAL A 18 -1.67 -6.46 -5.71
C VAL A 18 -1.62 -5.28 -6.66
N THR A 19 -0.52 -5.19 -7.41
CA THR A 19 -0.31 -4.16 -8.42
C THR A 19 -0.28 -4.73 -9.82
N GLY A 20 -0.78 -3.95 -10.78
CA GLY A 20 -0.64 -4.22 -12.20
C GLY A 20 0.71 -3.79 -12.77
N ARG A 21 0.93 -4.03 -14.07
CA ARG A 21 2.17 -3.65 -14.79
C ARG A 21 2.48 -2.16 -14.75
N ARG A 22 1.45 -1.32 -14.70
CA ARG A 22 1.58 0.14 -14.59
C ARG A 22 1.59 0.64 -13.16
N TRP A 23 1.69 -0.27 -12.17
CA TRP A 23 1.61 0.03 -10.74
C TRP A 23 0.22 0.41 -10.22
N ASP A 24 -0.82 0.15 -11.01
CA ASP A 24 -2.20 0.31 -10.56
C ASP A 24 -2.51 -0.65 -9.42
N ILE A 25 -3.15 -0.16 -8.36
CA ILE A 25 -3.58 -0.98 -7.23
C ILE A 25 -4.84 -1.72 -7.66
N LEU A 26 -4.72 -3.03 -7.86
CA LEU A 26 -5.80 -3.87 -8.40
C LEU A 26 -6.68 -4.47 -7.31
N ALA A 27 -6.11 -4.75 -6.13
CA ALA A 27 -6.80 -5.30 -4.97
C ALA A 27 -5.97 -5.08 -3.70
N TRP A 28 -6.63 -5.10 -2.53
CA TRP A 28 -6.01 -5.01 -1.21
C TRP A 28 -6.87 -5.73 -0.16
N ASN A 29 -6.28 -6.11 0.98
CA ASN A 29 -7.02 -6.61 2.13
C ASN A 29 -7.38 -5.47 3.12
N ALA A 30 -8.22 -5.79 4.12
CA ALA A 30 -8.64 -4.82 5.12
C ALA A 30 -7.46 -4.17 5.85
N ALA A 31 -6.45 -4.96 6.26
CA ALA A 31 -5.26 -4.44 6.91
C ALA A 31 -4.49 -3.41 6.06
N ALA A 32 -4.44 -3.58 4.74
CA ALA A 32 -3.86 -2.57 3.85
C ALA A 32 -4.73 -1.32 3.70
N ALA A 33 -6.06 -1.44 3.73
CA ALA A 33 -6.94 -0.28 3.78
C ALA A 33 -6.69 0.54 5.06
N ASP A 34 -6.55 -0.12 6.20
CA ASP A 34 -6.35 0.55 7.48
C ASP A 34 -5.01 1.30 7.55
N VAL A 35 -3.93 0.70 7.01
CA VAL A 35 -2.58 1.27 7.07
C VAL A 35 -2.31 2.27 5.94
N LEU A 36 -2.78 1.99 4.72
CA LEU A 36 -2.42 2.74 3.52
C LEU A 36 -3.57 3.59 2.96
N GLY A 37 -4.81 3.37 3.41
CA GLY A 37 -5.96 4.19 3.00
C GLY A 37 -6.35 4.05 1.53
N PHE A 38 -6.08 2.89 0.89
CA PHE A 38 -6.37 2.69 -0.53
C PHE A 38 -7.85 2.80 -0.90
N ASP A 39 -8.74 2.55 0.06
CA ASP A 39 -10.18 2.77 -0.05
C ASP A 39 -10.56 4.25 -0.23
N ARG A 40 -9.72 5.18 0.24
CA ARG A 40 -9.91 6.63 0.13
C ARG A 40 -9.37 7.22 -1.18
N LEU A 41 -8.59 6.45 -1.94
CA LEU A 41 -8.08 6.89 -3.24
C LEU A 41 -9.19 6.86 -4.28
N ASP A 42 -9.31 7.96 -5.03
CA ASP A 42 -10.11 8.01 -6.25
C ASP A 42 -9.66 6.90 -7.21
N ALA A 43 -10.61 6.28 -7.91
CA ALA A 43 -10.33 5.15 -8.79
C ALA A 43 -9.28 5.49 -9.87
N SER A 44 -9.25 6.72 -10.37
CA SER A 44 -8.27 7.19 -11.35
C SER A 44 -6.86 7.38 -10.77
N ASN A 45 -6.74 7.53 -9.44
CA ASN A 45 -5.49 7.78 -8.72
C ASN A 45 -4.94 6.53 -7.99
N ARG A 46 -5.55 5.35 -8.18
CA ARG A 46 -5.12 4.09 -7.56
C ARG A 46 -3.86 3.53 -8.22
N ASN A 47 -2.75 4.21 -7.99
CA ASN A 47 -1.42 3.82 -8.44
C ASN A 47 -0.44 3.93 -7.27
N ILE A 48 0.29 2.86 -6.96
CA ILE A 48 1.13 2.84 -5.74
C ILE A 48 2.29 3.84 -5.81
N LEU A 49 2.82 4.13 -7.00
CA LEU A 49 3.90 5.11 -7.15
C LEU A 49 3.36 6.53 -7.01
N ALA A 50 2.21 6.82 -7.62
CA ALA A 50 1.54 8.11 -7.42
C ALA A 50 1.19 8.32 -5.95
N PHE A 51 0.65 7.29 -5.28
CA PHE A 51 0.40 7.31 -3.85
C PHE A 51 1.67 7.65 -3.07
N MET A 52 2.78 6.93 -3.27
CA MET A 52 4.01 7.14 -2.49
C MET A 52 4.69 8.51 -2.71
N PHE A 53 4.64 9.05 -3.94
CA PHE A 53 5.45 10.22 -4.30
C PHE A 53 4.67 11.52 -4.48
N ILE A 54 3.37 11.43 -4.77
CA ILE A 54 2.52 12.57 -5.13
C ILE A 54 1.48 12.84 -4.05
N GLU A 55 0.87 11.80 -3.48
CA GLU A 55 -0.18 11.99 -2.48
C GLU A 55 0.39 12.57 -1.17
N THR A 56 -0.21 13.65 -0.67
CA THR A 56 0.37 14.38 0.47
C THR A 56 0.22 13.60 1.77
N ASP A 57 -0.83 12.80 1.90
CA ASP A 57 -1.11 11.98 3.08
C ASP A 57 -0.18 10.76 3.21
N SER A 58 0.34 10.20 2.11
CA SER A 58 1.31 9.10 2.16
C SER A 58 2.68 9.54 2.71
N ARG A 59 2.98 10.83 2.64
CA ARG A 59 4.21 11.42 3.17
C ARG A 59 4.30 11.32 4.69
N ARG A 60 3.15 11.27 5.39
CA ARG A 60 3.10 11.06 6.85
C ARG A 60 3.36 9.61 7.24
N LEU A 61 2.96 8.64 6.40
CA LEU A 61 3.23 7.22 6.59
C LEU A 61 4.71 6.88 6.35
N SER A 62 5.34 7.50 5.35
CA SER A 62 6.75 7.29 4.99
C SER A 62 7.75 8.01 5.92
N ALA A 63 7.34 9.09 6.60
CA ALA A 63 8.17 9.82 7.56
C ALA A 63 8.54 9.00 8.81
N GLY A 64 7.92 7.84 9.05
CA GLY A 64 8.25 6.91 10.13
C GLY A 64 9.38 5.92 9.81
N ALA A 65 9.86 5.83 8.57
CA ALA A 65 11.03 5.02 8.21
C ALA A 65 12.33 5.82 8.41
N GLY A 66 12.49 6.40 9.60
CA GLY A 66 13.78 6.92 10.03
C GLY A 66 14.77 5.77 10.01
N LEU A 67 15.80 5.88 9.16
CA LEU A 67 17.06 5.14 9.21
C LEU A 67 17.72 5.39 10.58
N THR A 68 17.12 4.87 11.65
CA THR A 68 17.70 4.92 12.98
C THR A 68 18.63 3.73 13.11
N ARG A 69 19.72 3.77 12.34
CA ARG A 69 20.88 2.94 12.62
C ARG A 69 21.42 3.44 13.95
N ARG A 70 21.05 2.77 15.05
CA ARG A 70 21.76 2.91 16.33
C ARG A 70 23.20 2.47 16.05
N ALA A 71 24.08 3.43 15.82
CA ALA A 71 25.50 3.24 16.07
C ALA A 71 25.64 3.24 17.59
N ALA A 72 25.81 2.05 18.15
CA ALA A 72 26.26 1.87 19.52
C ALA A 72 27.76 2.16 19.56
N TRP A 73 28.14 3.22 20.26
CA TRP A 73 29.36 3.33 21.06
C TRP A 73 29.02 4.19 22.27
#